data_AF-A0A7S3GN41-F1
#
_entry.id   AF-A0A7S3GN41-F1
#
_cell.length_a   1.000
_cell.length_b   1.000
_cell.length_c   1.000
_cell.angle_alpha   90.00
_cell.angle_beta   90.00
_cell.angle_gamma   90.00
#
_symmetry.space_group_name_H-M   'P 1'
#
loop_
_entity.id
_entity.type
_entity.pdbx_description
1 polymer ?
#
loop_
_entity_poly.entity_id
_entity_poly.type
_entity_poly.pdbx_seq_one_letter_code
_entity_poly.pdbx_strand_id
1 'polypeptide(L)'
;MFVKYFIPEDGDEQAHPNVFRLDASQPTLAEIKSAFPVPGLYHFRFLKNIGSHIVWLDAVDDGSALPVYQGSLFIKVSRIANSSSSVPLVGQGVTSPAQNVFSQPEPSPRVNEAASA
;
A
#
# COMPACT_ATOMS: atom_id res chain seq x y z
N MET A 1 -2.15 -1.19 -29.16
CA MET A 1 -2.31 0.05 -28.36
C MET A 1 -1.08 0.25 -27.47
N PHE A 2 -0.77 1.50 -27.09
CA PHE A 2 0.25 1.81 -26.09
C PHE A 2 -0.38 2.01 -24.71
N VAL A 3 0.23 1.40 -23.71
CA VAL A 3 -0.13 1.53 -22.30
C VAL A 3 0.97 2.31 -21.60
N LYS A 4 0.61 3.45 -21.03
CA LYS A 4 1.49 4.35 -20.30
C LYS A 4 1.26 4.15 -18.81
N TYR A 5 2.31 3.86 -18.05
CA TYR A 5 2.22 3.60 -16.63
C TYR A 5 3.34 4.25 -15.83
N PHE A 6 3.13 4.43 -14.54
CA PHE A 6 4.16 4.82 -13.60
C PHE A 6 3.89 4.18 -12.24
N ILE A 7 4.96 3.75 -11.58
CA ILE A 7 4.96 3.23 -10.21
C ILE A 7 5.70 4.24 -9.32
N PRO A 8 4.99 5.11 -8.57
CA PRO A 8 5.63 6.12 -7.73
C PRO A 8 6.63 5.53 -6.71
N GLU A 9 6.37 4.30 -6.27
CA GLU A 9 7.21 3.57 -5.30
C GLU A 9 8.55 3.11 -5.89
N ASP A 10 8.64 2.98 -7.22
CA ASP A 10 9.88 2.65 -7.91
C ASP A 10 10.64 3.92 -8.35
N GLY A 11 10.10 5.11 -8.04
CA GLY A 11 10.65 6.41 -8.45
C GLY A 11 10.16 6.90 -9.81
N ASP A 12 9.18 6.24 -10.42
CA ASP A 12 8.61 6.70 -11.69
C ASP A 12 7.76 7.97 -11.51
N GLU A 13 7.78 8.84 -12.52
CA GLU A 13 7.04 10.10 -12.52
C GLU A 13 5.93 10.11 -13.57
N GLN A 14 4.80 10.74 -13.25
CA GLN A 14 3.68 10.87 -14.19
C GLN A 14 4.07 11.66 -15.46
N ALA A 15 5.01 12.61 -15.35
CA ALA A 15 5.52 13.39 -16.49
C ALA A 15 6.35 12.53 -17.46
N HIS A 16 6.93 11.43 -16.97
CA HIS A 16 7.79 10.52 -17.72
C HIS A 16 7.32 9.07 -17.55
N PRO A 17 6.12 8.72 -18.05
CA PRO A 17 5.57 7.39 -17.85
C PRO A 17 6.35 6.34 -18.66
N ASN A 18 6.49 5.16 -18.08
CA ASN A 18 6.92 3.95 -18.78
C ASN A 18 5.86 3.52 -19.79
N VAL A 19 6.28 2.86 -20.86
CA VAL A 19 5.38 2.45 -21.95
C VAL A 19 5.61 1.01 -22.32
N PHE A 20 4.53 0.24 -22.43
CA PHE A 20 4.54 -1.06 -23.08
C PHE A 20 3.45 -1.15 -24.13
N ARG A 21 3.60 -2.11 -25.05
CA ARG A 21 2.66 -2.34 -26.14
C ARG A 21 1.74 -3.51 -25.79
N LEU A 22 0.47 -3.35 -26.13
CA LEU A 22 -0.53 -4.40 -26.01
C LEU A 22 -1.27 -4.56 -27.34
N ASP A 23 -1.43 -5.79 -27.82
CA ASP A 23 -2.10 -6.08 -29.08
C ASP A 23 -3.63 -6.28 -28.88
N ALA A 24 -4.24 -5.38 -28.11
CA ALA A 24 -5.67 -5.30 -27.89
C ALA A 24 -6.18 -3.88 -28.14
N SER A 25 -7.34 -3.76 -28.78
CA SER A 25 -8.00 -2.46 -29.05
C SER A 25 -8.82 -1.95 -27.87
N GLN A 26 -9.38 -2.87 -27.08
CA GLN A 26 -10.10 -2.60 -25.84
C GLN A 26 -9.68 -3.63 -24.80
N PRO A 27 -8.57 -3.40 -24.08
CA PRO A 27 -8.07 -4.39 -23.14
C PRO A 27 -8.93 -4.45 -21.90
N THR A 28 -8.98 -5.65 -21.33
CA THR A 28 -9.55 -5.89 -20.01
C THR A 28 -8.46 -5.74 -18.94
N LEU A 29 -8.90 -5.64 -17.67
CA LEU A 29 -7.96 -5.63 -16.54
C LEU A 29 -7.14 -6.94 -16.49
N ALA A 30 -7.75 -8.08 -16.82
CA ALA A 30 -7.03 -9.36 -16.89
C ALA A 30 -5.88 -9.34 -17.91
N GLU A 31 -6.10 -8.78 -19.10
CA GLU A 31 -5.04 -8.67 -20.11
C GLU A 31 -3.92 -7.74 -19.68
N ILE A 32 -4.26 -6.61 -19.04
CA ILE A 32 -3.24 -5.70 -18.48
C ILE A 32 -2.41 -6.40 -17.42
N LYS A 33 -3.04 -7.11 -16.48
CA LYS A 33 -2.33 -7.85 -15.42
C LYS A 33 -1.40 -8.93 -16.00
N SER A 34 -1.84 -9.64 -17.04
CA SER A 34 -1.07 -10.68 -17.70
C SER A 34 0.11 -10.14 -18.50
N ALA A 35 -0.07 -9.00 -19.18
CA ALA A 35 0.95 -8.38 -20.02
C ALA A 35 1.86 -7.39 -19.27
N PHE A 36 1.60 -7.12 -17.99
CA PHE A 36 2.34 -6.11 -17.24
C PHE A 36 3.81 -6.55 -17.06
N PRO A 37 4.79 -5.72 -17.46
CA PRO A 37 6.19 -6.14 -17.55
C PRO A 37 6.89 -6.27 -16.19
N VAL A 38 6.32 -5.71 -15.13
CA VAL A 38 6.94 -5.72 -13.80
C VAL A 38 6.21 -6.74 -12.91
N PRO A 39 6.91 -7.74 -12.33
CA PRO A 39 6.28 -8.71 -11.46
C PRO A 39 5.97 -8.13 -10.08
N GLY A 40 4.78 -8.44 -9.56
CA GLY A 40 4.36 -8.02 -8.23
C GLY A 40 2.84 -8.04 -8.02
N LEU A 41 2.43 -7.71 -6.80
CA LEU A 41 1.04 -7.44 -6.48
C LEU A 41 0.79 -5.94 -6.53
N TYR A 42 -0.20 -5.54 -7.31
CA TYR A 42 -0.45 -4.14 -7.61
C TYR A 42 -1.93 -3.79 -7.54
N HIS A 43 -2.17 -2.52 -7.21
CA HIS A 43 -3.45 -1.86 -7.39
C HIS A 43 -3.37 -0.92 -8.60
N PHE A 44 -4.22 -1.17 -9.60
CA PHE A 44 -4.23 -0.45 -10.87
C PHE A 44 -5.32 0.62 -10.88
N ARG A 45 -4.93 1.85 -11.20
CA ARG A 45 -5.85 2.98 -11.38
C ARG A 45 -5.76 3.52 -12.79
N PHE A 46 -6.90 3.75 -13.41
CA PHE A 46 -7.00 4.15 -14.81
C PHE A 46 -7.44 5.60 -14.93
N LEU A 47 -6.73 6.36 -15.75
CA LEU A 47 -7.09 7.74 -16.03
C LEU A 47 -8.32 7.77 -16.94
N LYS A 48 -9.36 8.49 -16.52
CA LYS A 48 -10.57 8.69 -17.32
C LYS A 48 -10.96 10.16 -17.34
N ASN A 49 -11.44 10.63 -18.48
CA ASN A 49 -12.14 11.90 -18.59
C ASN A 49 -13.64 11.72 -18.32
N ILE A 50 -14.18 12.50 -17.40
CA ILE A 50 -15.62 12.59 -17.13
C ILE A 50 -16.00 14.06 -17.28
N GLY A 51 -16.60 14.40 -18.42
CA GLY A 51 -16.85 15.79 -18.79
C GLY A 51 -15.53 16.56 -18.92
N SER A 52 -15.37 17.62 -18.13
CA SER A 52 -14.16 18.44 -18.04
C SER A 52 -13.13 17.95 -17.00
N HIS A 53 -13.48 16.93 -16.21
CA HIS A 53 -12.64 16.44 -15.12
C HIS A 53 -11.84 15.21 -15.53
N ILE A 54 -10.61 15.14 -15.04
CA ILE A 54 -9.75 13.96 -15.17
C ILE A 54 -9.72 13.27 -13.81
N VAL A 55 -10.13 12.01 -13.78
CA VAL A 55 -10.21 11.21 -12.56
C VAL A 55 -9.43 9.91 -12.71
N TRP A 56 -8.96 9.39 -11.58
CA TRP A 56 -8.40 8.05 -11.49
C TRP A 56 -9.49 7.09 -11.02
N LEU A 57 -9.74 6.04 -11.79
CA LEU A 57 -10.70 5.00 -11.44
C LEU A 57 -9.98 3.73 -11.05
N ASP A 58 -10.31 3.20 -9.88
CA ASP A 58 -9.91 1.87 -9.45
C ASP A 58 -10.73 0.82 -10.23
N ALA A 59 -10.07 -0.15 -10.86
CA ALA A 59 -10.78 -1.23 -11.53
C ALA A 59 -11.08 -2.36 -10.53
N VAL A 60 -12.35 -2.75 -10.46
CA VAL A 60 -12.84 -3.78 -9.54
C VAL A 60 -13.09 -5.12 -10.24
N ASP A 61 -13.39 -5.09 -11.54
CA ASP A 61 -13.76 -6.27 -12.33
C ASP A 61 -12.73 -6.58 -13.42
N ASP A 62 -12.32 -7.85 -13.50
CA ASP A 62 -11.27 -8.31 -14.40
C ASP A 62 -11.70 -8.36 -15.88
N GLY A 63 -13.01 -8.49 -16.15
CA GLY A 63 -13.58 -8.58 -17.50
C GLY A 63 -14.00 -7.25 -18.11
N SER A 64 -14.01 -6.18 -17.32
CA SER A 64 -14.48 -4.86 -17.73
C SER A 64 -13.51 -4.17 -18.68
N ALA A 65 -14.06 -3.56 -19.73
CA ALA A 65 -13.29 -2.76 -20.68
C ALA A 65 -12.72 -1.51 -20.00
N LEU A 66 -11.44 -1.25 -20.22
CA LEU A 66 -10.72 -0.16 -19.57
C LEU A 66 -10.89 1.17 -20.33
N PRO A 67 -10.96 2.32 -19.62
CA PRO A 67 -11.13 3.62 -20.25
C PRO A 67 -9.87 4.04 -21.00
N VAL A 68 -9.98 4.27 -22.31
CA VAL A 68 -8.88 4.80 -23.14
C VAL A 68 -8.92 6.33 -23.10
N TYR A 69 -7.77 6.95 -22.82
CA TYR A 69 -7.60 8.40 -22.79
C TYR A 69 -6.68 8.86 -23.92
N GLN A 70 -7.22 9.64 -24.87
CA GLN A 70 -6.47 10.14 -26.04
C GLN A 70 -5.79 9.03 -26.86
N GLY A 71 -6.45 7.88 -27.04
CA GLY A 71 -5.92 6.76 -27.82
C GLY A 71 -4.82 5.94 -27.12
N SER A 72 -4.51 6.23 -25.86
CA SER A 72 -3.62 5.44 -25.02
C SER A 72 -4.29 5.12 -23.68
N LEU A 73 -3.85 4.06 -23.03
CA LEU A 73 -4.28 3.77 -21.66
C LEU A 73 -3.28 4.40 -20.69
N PHE A 74 -3.74 5.18 -19.73
CA PHE A 74 -2.89 5.77 -18.69
C PHE A 74 -3.20 5.11 -17.35
N ILE A 75 -2.16 4.57 -16.71
CA ILE A 75 -2.28 3.76 -15.51
C ILE A 75 -1.36 4.31 -14.42
N LYS A 76 -1.92 4.55 -13.24
CA LYS A 76 -1.14 4.73 -12.01
C LYS A 76 -1.13 3.40 -11.28
N VAL A 77 0.08 2.90 -10.98
CA VAL A 77 0.28 1.59 -10.37
C VAL A 77 0.80 1.80 -8.95
N SER A 78 0.16 1.19 -7.96
CA SER A 78 0.65 1.14 -6.57
C SER A 78 0.97 -0.29 -6.19
N ARG A 79 2.13 -0.55 -5.59
CA ARG A 79 2.48 -1.85 -5.03
C ARG A 79 1.60 -2.11 -3.80
N ILE A 80 1.16 -3.34 -3.68
CA ILE A 80 0.47 -3.82 -2.48
C ILE A 80 1.53 -4.55 -1.66
N ALA A 81 1.88 -4.00 -0.50
CA ALA A 81 2.68 -4.73 0.47
C ALA A 81 1.88 -5.95 0.90
N ASN A 82 2.46 -7.15 0.75
CA ASN A 82 1.83 -8.39 1.20
C ASN A 82 1.91 -8.48 2.72
N SER A 83 1.06 -7.72 3.41
CA SER A 83 0.85 -7.82 4.86
C SER A 83 0.01 -9.07 5.16
N SER A 84 0.45 -10.25 4.74
CA SER A 84 0.01 -11.49 5.36
C SER A 84 0.71 -11.62 6.70
N SER A 85 0.41 -10.71 7.63
CA SER A 85 0.56 -10.98 9.05
C SER A 85 -0.56 -11.93 9.46
N SER A 86 -0.50 -13.17 8.96
CA SER A 86 -1.00 -14.30 9.72
C SER A 86 -0.02 -14.47 10.87
N VAL A 87 -0.26 -13.77 11.98
CA VAL A 87 0.32 -14.18 13.26
C VAL A 87 -0.07 -15.66 13.45
N PRO A 88 0.87 -16.61 13.50
CA PRO A 88 0.50 -17.95 13.93
C PRO A 88 0.07 -17.79 15.39
N LEU A 89 -1.21 -18.07 15.66
CA LEU A 89 -1.67 -18.32 17.02
C LEU A 89 -0.91 -19.55 17.52
N VAL A 90 0.23 -19.34 18.18
CA VAL A 90 0.91 -20.37 18.96
C VAL A 90 0.06 -20.61 20.19
N GLY A 91 -0.87 -21.55 20.06
CA GLY A 91 -1.64 -22.11 21.15
C GLY A 91 -0.87 -23.22 21.84
N GLN A 92 -0.47 -22.93 23.08
CA GLN A 92 -0.39 -23.84 24.24
C GLN A 92 0.83 -24.77 24.39
N GLY A 93 1.77 -24.31 25.23
CA GLY A 93 2.53 -25.12 26.17
C GLY A 93 2.55 -24.41 27.52
N VAL A 94 1.71 -24.87 28.44
CA VAL A 94 1.57 -24.45 29.85
C VAL A 94 2.90 -24.35 30.62
N THR A 95 3.14 -23.21 31.31
CA THR A 95 3.52 -23.14 32.74
C THR A 95 3.39 -21.69 33.25
N SER A 96 2.71 -21.53 34.37
CA SER A 96 2.23 -20.27 34.99
C SER A 96 3.32 -19.51 35.80
N PRO A 97 3.00 -18.46 36.59
CA PRO A 97 3.51 -17.10 36.39
C PRO A 97 4.53 -16.64 37.46
N ALA A 98 5.48 -15.78 37.09
CA ALA A 98 6.30 -15.04 38.04
C ALA A 98 6.26 -13.54 37.73
N GLN A 99 5.40 -12.87 38.51
CA GLN A 99 5.37 -11.47 38.91
C GLN A 99 6.36 -10.50 38.26
N ASN A 100 5.85 -9.59 37.42
CA ASN A 100 6.56 -8.34 37.13
C ASN A 100 6.06 -7.27 38.10
N VAL A 101 6.82 -7.03 39.17
CA VAL A 101 6.58 -5.99 40.17
C VAL A 101 6.84 -4.64 39.52
N PHE A 102 5.77 -3.88 39.37
CA PHE A 102 5.75 -2.46 39.02
C PHE A 102 6.66 -1.68 39.97
N SER A 103 7.77 -1.16 39.44
CA SER A 103 8.69 -0.29 40.20
C SER A 103 8.06 1.08 40.39
N GLN A 104 7.54 1.33 41.59
CA GLN A 104 7.11 2.63 42.05
C GLN A 104 8.36 3.52 42.31
N PRO A 105 8.37 4.81 41.97
CA PRO A 105 9.47 5.70 42.32
C PRO A 105 9.48 5.97 43.84
N GLU A 106 10.67 5.85 44.42
CA GLU A 106 11.00 6.06 45.84
C GLU A 106 10.70 7.51 46.31
N PRO A 107 10.08 7.72 47.48
CA PRO A 107 9.93 9.05 48.06
C PRO A 107 11.21 9.50 48.80
N SER A 108 11.66 10.72 48.50
CA SER A 108 12.86 11.38 49.04
C SER A 108 12.94 11.39 50.59
N PRO A 109 14.13 11.26 51.18
CA PRO A 109 14.30 11.30 52.64
C PRO A 109 14.19 12.73 53.19
N ARG A 110 13.43 12.86 54.28
CA ARG A 110 13.21 14.07 55.07
C ARG A 110 14.42 14.31 55.99
N VAL A 111 15.12 15.44 55.83
CA VAL A 111 16.17 15.87 56.76
C VAL A 111 15.50 16.41 58.02
N ASN A 112 15.80 15.78 59.16
CA ASN A 112 15.47 16.29 60.49
C ASN A 112 16.56 17.26 60.92
N GLU A 113 16.23 18.53 61.10
CA GLU A 113 17.10 19.49 61.77
C GLU A 113 16.46 19.84 63.13
N ALA A 114 17.15 19.44 64.19
CA ALA A 114 16.88 19.84 65.55
C ALA A 114 17.81 21.01 65.88
N ALA A 115 17.26 22.12 66.37
CA ALA A 115 18.02 23.12 67.11
C ALA A 115 17.13 23.81 68.15
N SER A 116 17.52 23.64 69.40
CA SER A 116 17.06 24.37 70.59
C SER A 116 17.43 25.85 70.52
N ALA A 117 16.53 26.71 71.00
CA ALA A 117 16.77 27.77 71.99
C ALA A 117 15.46 28.50 72.28
#